data_AF-A0A5B8V194-F1
#
_entry.id   AF-A0A5B8V194-F1
#
_cell.length_a   1.000
_cell.length_b   1.000
_cell.length_c   1.000
_cell.angle_alpha   90.00
_cell.angle_beta   90.00
_cell.angle_gamma   90.00
#
_symmetry.space_group_name_H-M   'P 1'
#
loop_
_entity.id
_entity.type
_entity.pdbx_description
1 polymer ?
#
loop_
_entity_poly.entity_id
_entity_poly.type
_entity_poly.pdbx_seq_one_letter_code
_entity_poly.pdbx_strand_id
1 'polypeptide(L)'
;MKKIYSAFYLSLLLLLISTDLKAQDTYQPGYVILNDGTRVPGLIRLNQREPWYNQRVIFMKDSAAVAADPNGKVKSKKYKFTDMKSYQVGQVKFEKVHYVDMENLQLKSLGSNDHMLEVLSSGRINSYRYYSYPPDIEADFGTEEEQNAKEEKRKKDLINGFKILTKKDNESKFNDALDYDVQKYFKDAPEILEKYQKGEYGNQPTAPKKGLAAKMIAMAKKQTFKLEEANAIITAFNEYNQKNAATK
;
A
#
# COMPACT_ATOMS: atom_id res chain seq x y z
N MET A 1 28.50 27.52 43.34
CA MET A 1 28.33 27.58 41.86
C MET A 1 27.97 26.24 41.22
N LYS A 2 28.50 25.07 41.63
CA LYS A 2 28.17 23.76 41.01
C LYS A 2 26.68 23.33 41.05
N LYS A 3 25.89 23.76 42.03
CA LYS A 3 24.47 23.36 42.17
C LYS A 3 23.52 24.03 41.17
N ILE A 4 23.88 25.21 40.64
CA ILE A 4 23.02 25.98 39.72
C ILE A 4 23.03 25.35 38.32
N TYR A 5 24.17 24.82 37.89
CA TYR A 5 24.29 24.15 36.59
C TYR A 5 23.53 22.82 36.52
N SER A 6 23.38 22.10 37.64
CA SER A 6 22.64 20.84 37.69
C SER A 6 21.13 21.03 37.48
N ALA A 7 20.55 22.10 38.04
CA ALA A 7 19.13 22.42 37.84
C ALA A 7 18.85 22.90 36.39
N PHE A 8 19.82 23.59 35.77
CA PHE A 8 19.71 24.04 34.38
C PHE A 8 19.79 22.88 33.38
N TYR A 9 20.68 21.90 33.61
CA TYR A 9 20.74 20.70 32.78
C TYR A 9 19.50 19.81 32.92
N LEU A 10 18.92 19.70 34.12
CA LEU A 10 17.71 18.90 34.34
C LEU A 10 16.47 19.52 33.66
N SER A 11 16.38 20.86 33.65
CA SER A 11 15.31 21.58 32.93
C SER A 11 15.49 21.56 31.41
N LEU A 12 16.73 21.59 30.91
CA LEU A 12 17.02 21.39 29.49
C LEU A 12 16.70 19.95 29.03
N LEU A 13 16.95 18.95 29.89
CA LEU A 13 16.62 17.55 29.61
C LEU A 13 15.10 17.32 29.58
N LEU A 14 14.34 17.98 30.45
CA LEU A 14 12.87 17.91 30.49
C LEU A 14 12.20 18.59 29.29
N LEU A 15 12.80 19.65 28.72
CA LEU A 15 12.31 20.29 27.49
C LEU A 15 12.53 19.43 26.23
N LEU A 16 13.48 18.49 26.27
CA LEU A 16 13.70 17.52 25.19
C LEU A 16 12.75 16.31 25.24
N ILE A 17 11.97 16.16 26.31
CA ILE A 17 10.90 15.14 26.42
C ILE A 17 9.56 15.79 26.04
N SER A 18 9.55 16.47 24.89
CA SER A 18 8.31 16.70 24.14
C SER A 18 8.08 15.48 23.26
N THR A 19 7.91 14.30 23.87
CA THR A 19 7.39 13.16 23.12
C THR A 19 5.96 13.50 22.78
N ASP A 20 5.75 13.89 21.52
CA ASP A 20 4.45 13.93 20.87
C ASP A 20 3.73 12.60 21.13
N LEU A 21 2.92 12.56 22.18
CA LEU A 21 1.85 11.58 22.37
C LEU A 21 0.78 11.90 21.32
N LYS A 22 1.09 11.70 20.03
CA LYS A 22 0.11 11.65 18.93
C LYS A 22 -0.63 10.32 18.97
N ALA A 23 -1.19 10.00 20.13
CA ALA A 23 -2.14 8.93 20.28
C ALA A 23 -3.54 9.46 19.94
N GLN A 24 -3.81 9.86 18.67
CA GLN A 24 -5.17 9.84 18.06
C GLN A 24 -5.31 10.46 16.67
N ASP A 25 -4.34 11.19 16.11
CA ASP A 25 -4.55 11.75 14.76
C ASP A 25 -4.19 10.74 13.68
N THR A 26 -5.18 9.90 13.36
CA THR A 26 -5.18 9.04 12.16
C THR A 26 -5.15 9.83 10.85
N TYR A 27 -5.27 11.15 10.92
CA TYR A 27 -5.23 12.09 9.81
C TYR A 27 -3.79 12.55 9.55
N GLN A 28 -3.34 12.40 8.30
CA GLN A 28 -2.01 12.81 7.86
C GLN A 28 -2.13 13.86 6.74
N PRO A 29 -1.17 14.79 6.63
CA PRO A 29 -1.14 15.75 5.53
C PRO A 29 -1.17 15.07 4.16
N GLY A 30 -1.96 15.62 3.25
CA GLY A 30 -2.14 15.06 1.92
C GLY A 30 -2.94 15.98 1.02
N TYR A 31 -3.32 15.44 -0.14
CA TYR A 31 -4.22 16.13 -1.07
C TYR A 31 -4.95 15.14 -1.96
N VAL A 32 -6.08 15.58 -2.49
CA VAL A 32 -6.85 14.88 -3.52
C VAL A 32 -6.76 15.65 -4.83
N ILE A 33 -6.62 14.92 -5.95
CA ILE A 33 -6.82 15.45 -7.29
C ILE A 33 -8.16 14.92 -7.79
N LEU A 34 -9.11 15.82 -8.01
CA LEU A 34 -10.43 15.52 -8.52
C LEU A 34 -10.39 15.21 -10.03
N ASN A 35 -11.49 14.68 -10.58
CA ASN A 35 -11.55 14.32 -12.00
C ASN A 35 -11.36 15.52 -12.95
N ASP A 36 -11.75 16.72 -12.51
CA ASP A 36 -11.55 17.99 -13.23
C ASP A 36 -10.11 18.52 -13.13
N GLY A 37 -9.23 17.84 -12.38
CA GLY A 37 -7.86 18.26 -12.12
C GLY A 37 -7.70 19.17 -10.89
N THR A 38 -8.79 19.58 -10.25
CA THR A 38 -8.75 20.42 -9.05
C THR A 38 -8.00 19.71 -7.93
N ARG A 39 -7.02 20.39 -7.34
CA ARG A 39 -6.26 19.91 -6.19
C ARG A 39 -6.84 20.46 -4.90
N VAL A 40 -7.28 19.56 -4.01
CA VAL A 40 -7.81 19.92 -2.69
C VAL A 40 -6.82 19.47 -1.61
N PRO A 41 -6.11 20.40 -0.93
CA PRO A 41 -5.22 20.05 0.18
C PRO A 41 -6.03 19.74 1.45
N GLY A 42 -5.52 18.82 2.26
CA GLY A 42 -6.21 18.44 3.49
C GLY A 42 -5.42 17.51 4.39
N LEU A 43 -6.06 17.11 5.47
CA LEU A 43 -5.62 16.01 6.30
C LEU A 43 -6.47 14.78 5.96
N ILE A 44 -5.85 13.68 5.56
CA ILE A 44 -6.50 12.46 5.08
C ILE A 44 -6.29 11.34 6.08
N ARG A 45 -7.36 10.59 6.41
CA ARG A 45 -7.29 9.39 7.22
C ARG A 45 -7.22 8.14 6.33
N LEU A 46 -6.21 7.31 6.55
CA LEU A 46 -6.11 5.97 5.98
C LEU A 46 -6.57 4.91 7.00
N ASN A 47 -7.27 3.89 6.53
CA ASN A 47 -7.61 2.70 7.32
C ASN A 47 -6.50 1.67 7.19
N GLN A 48 -5.61 1.58 8.18
CA GLN A 48 -4.51 0.61 8.16
C GLN A 48 -4.96 -0.83 8.44
N ARG A 49 -6.00 -0.99 9.27
CA ARG A 49 -6.56 -2.31 9.62
C ARG A 49 -7.47 -2.89 8.53
N GLU A 50 -7.92 -2.05 7.60
CA GLU A 50 -8.88 -2.41 6.55
C GLU A 50 -8.54 -1.64 5.27
N PRO A 51 -7.35 -1.90 4.68
CA PRO A 51 -6.80 -1.08 3.61
C PRO A 51 -7.63 -1.09 2.32
N TRP A 52 -8.45 -2.13 2.10
CA TRP A 52 -9.41 -2.19 0.98
C TRP A 52 -10.42 -1.04 0.99
N TYR A 53 -10.72 -0.41 2.15
CA TYR A 53 -11.57 0.78 2.16
C TYR A 53 -10.92 1.98 1.50
N ASN A 54 -9.60 2.16 1.66
CA ASN A 54 -8.86 3.28 1.05
C ASN A 54 -8.94 3.23 -0.49
N GLN A 55 -9.13 2.03 -1.05
CA GLN A 55 -9.31 1.83 -2.49
C GLN A 55 -10.64 2.35 -3.03
N ARG A 56 -11.66 2.54 -2.16
CA ARG A 56 -13.00 3.02 -2.55
C ARG A 56 -13.28 4.43 -2.04
N VAL A 57 -12.77 4.76 -0.86
CA VAL A 57 -13.13 5.98 -0.18
C VAL A 57 -12.06 6.44 0.79
N ILE A 58 -11.94 7.75 0.92
CA ILE A 58 -11.14 8.38 1.97
C ILE A 58 -11.95 9.44 2.70
N PHE A 59 -11.55 9.74 3.93
CA PHE A 59 -12.08 10.84 4.72
C PHE A 59 -11.02 11.91 4.84
N MET A 60 -11.37 13.14 4.48
CA MET A 60 -10.44 14.27 4.47
C MET A 60 -11.03 15.47 5.20
N LYS A 61 -10.23 16.12 6.03
CA LYS A 61 -10.52 17.47 6.56
C LYS A 61 -9.83 18.49 5.67
N ASP A 62 -10.57 19.49 5.22
CA ASP A 62 -10.04 20.56 4.36
C ASP A 62 -9.00 21.40 5.12
N SER A 63 -7.86 21.70 4.50
CA SER A 63 -6.77 22.44 5.16
C SER A 63 -7.18 23.86 5.56
N ALA A 64 -8.00 24.56 4.78
CA ALA A 64 -8.45 25.91 5.12
C ALA A 64 -9.44 25.87 6.29
N ALA A 65 -10.33 24.87 6.33
CA ALA A 65 -11.23 24.67 7.47
C ALA A 65 -10.47 24.34 8.77
N VAL A 66 -9.41 23.51 8.68
CA VAL A 66 -8.54 23.22 9.83
C VAL A 66 -7.75 24.44 10.28
N ALA A 67 -7.26 25.27 9.35
CA ALA A 67 -6.55 26.49 9.69
C ALA A 67 -7.45 27.55 10.31
N ALA A 68 -8.72 27.63 9.88
CA ALA A 68 -9.71 28.57 10.41
C ALA A 68 -10.20 28.19 11.82
N ASP A 69 -10.20 26.89 12.15
CA ASP A 69 -10.61 26.40 13.47
C ASP A 69 -9.68 25.28 13.98
N PRO A 70 -8.44 25.62 14.39
CA PRO A 70 -7.43 24.62 14.77
C PRO A 70 -7.81 23.78 15.99
N ASN A 71 -8.61 24.35 16.90
CA ASN A 71 -9.05 23.70 18.14
C ASN A 71 -10.46 23.09 18.02
N GLY A 72 -11.15 23.36 16.91
CA GLY A 72 -12.50 22.87 16.71
C GLY A 72 -12.57 21.51 16.02
N LYS A 73 -13.74 20.90 16.14
CA LYS A 73 -14.03 19.59 15.56
C LYS A 73 -14.41 19.74 14.09
N VAL A 74 -13.43 20.06 13.24
CA VAL A 74 -13.63 20.12 11.78
C VAL A 74 -14.15 18.77 11.28
N LYS A 75 -15.34 18.79 10.67
CA LYS A 75 -15.98 17.61 10.09
C LYS A 75 -15.19 17.11 8.88
N SER A 76 -15.00 15.80 8.78
CA SER A 76 -14.40 15.21 7.58
C SER A 76 -15.41 15.09 6.45
N LYS A 77 -14.94 15.33 5.23
CA LYS A 77 -15.67 15.08 3.98
C LYS A 77 -15.24 13.73 3.42
N LYS A 78 -16.22 12.97 2.93
CA LYS A 78 -16.04 11.68 2.26
C LYS A 78 -15.76 11.92 0.77
N TYR A 79 -14.68 11.36 0.25
CA TYR A 79 -14.37 11.37 -1.19
C TYR A 79 -14.37 9.94 -1.72
N LYS A 80 -15.22 9.67 -2.73
CA LYS A 80 -15.29 8.35 -3.38
C LYS A 80 -14.31 8.27 -4.54
N PHE A 81 -13.85 7.06 -4.84
CA PHE A 81 -12.96 6.81 -6.00
C PHE A 81 -13.56 7.34 -7.32
N THR A 82 -14.89 7.38 -7.44
CA THR A 82 -15.58 7.95 -8.62
C THR A 82 -15.28 9.43 -8.82
N ASP A 83 -14.99 10.17 -7.75
CA ASP A 83 -14.85 11.63 -7.77
C ASP A 83 -13.38 12.06 -7.87
N MET A 84 -12.45 11.10 -7.78
CA MET A 84 -11.02 11.34 -7.67
C MET A 84 -10.27 10.75 -8.85
N LYS A 85 -9.24 11.44 -9.31
CA LYS A 85 -8.24 10.91 -10.24
C LYS A 85 -7.08 10.24 -9.49
N SER A 86 -6.62 10.89 -8.43
CA SER A 86 -5.52 10.42 -7.58
C SER A 86 -5.60 11.07 -6.19
N TYR A 87 -4.94 10.52 -5.19
CA TYR A 87 -4.69 11.22 -3.94
C TYR A 87 -3.31 10.86 -3.38
N GLN A 88 -2.78 11.66 -2.47
CA GLN A 88 -1.51 11.41 -1.80
C GLN A 88 -1.66 11.68 -0.31
N VAL A 89 -1.07 10.81 0.51
CA VAL A 89 -1.01 10.95 1.97
C VAL A 89 0.45 10.77 2.40
N GLY A 90 1.05 11.82 2.94
CA GLY A 90 2.50 11.86 3.18
C GLY A 90 3.27 11.58 1.89
N GLN A 91 4.05 10.49 1.87
CA GLN A 91 4.82 10.03 0.71
C GLN A 91 4.09 8.98 -0.15
N VAL A 92 2.95 8.48 0.32
CA VAL A 92 2.21 7.40 -0.34
C VAL A 92 1.24 8.00 -1.34
N LYS A 93 1.40 7.63 -2.62
CA LYS A 93 0.55 8.08 -3.72
C LYS A 93 -0.43 6.98 -4.10
N PHE A 94 -1.66 7.37 -4.43
CA PHE A 94 -2.71 6.48 -4.89
C PHE A 94 -3.25 6.98 -6.23
N GLU A 95 -3.43 6.06 -7.18
CA GLU A 95 -3.95 6.35 -8.51
C GLU A 95 -5.16 5.48 -8.84
N LYS A 96 -6.07 6.01 -9.65
CA LYS A 96 -7.21 5.24 -10.14
C LYS A 96 -6.72 4.20 -11.15
N VAL A 97 -6.97 2.94 -10.84
CA VAL A 97 -6.60 1.78 -11.67
C VAL A 97 -7.82 0.92 -11.90
N HIS A 98 -8.04 0.57 -13.17
CA HIS A 98 -9.07 -0.40 -13.55
C HIS A 98 -8.52 -1.83 -13.44
N TYR A 99 -9.10 -2.66 -12.58
CA TYR A 99 -8.68 -4.04 -12.38
C TYR A 99 -9.85 -4.94 -11.97
N VAL A 100 -9.95 -6.13 -12.58
CA VAL A 100 -10.97 -7.13 -12.25
C VAL A 100 -10.31 -8.28 -11.50
N ASP A 101 -10.69 -8.47 -10.23
CA ASP A 101 -10.25 -9.61 -9.43
C ASP A 101 -11.06 -10.86 -9.79
N MET A 102 -10.58 -11.60 -10.78
CA MET A 102 -11.25 -12.80 -11.29
C MET A 102 -11.42 -13.91 -10.24
N GLU A 103 -10.62 -13.90 -9.17
CA GLU A 103 -10.69 -14.87 -8.07
C GLU A 103 -11.83 -14.56 -7.10
N ASN A 104 -12.18 -13.29 -6.94
CA ASN A 104 -13.19 -12.82 -5.98
C ASN A 104 -14.23 -11.95 -6.70
N LEU A 105 -14.90 -12.52 -7.69
CA LEU A 105 -16.00 -11.86 -8.40
C LEU A 105 -17.16 -11.60 -7.42
N GLN A 106 -17.26 -10.37 -6.92
CA GLN A 106 -18.36 -9.97 -6.05
C GLN A 106 -19.60 -9.68 -6.89
N LEU A 107 -20.77 -10.24 -6.53
CA LEU A 107 -22.04 -10.04 -7.23
C LEU A 107 -22.49 -8.56 -7.31
N LYS A 108 -21.99 -7.68 -6.42
CA LYS A 108 -22.17 -6.22 -6.51
C LYS A 108 -21.14 -5.50 -7.40
N SER A 109 -20.25 -6.22 -8.10
CA SER A 109 -19.36 -5.66 -9.13
C SER A 109 -20.09 -5.23 -10.42
N LEU A 110 -21.39 -4.98 -10.34
CA LEU A 110 -22.09 -4.05 -11.23
C LEU A 110 -21.70 -2.58 -10.94
N GLY A 111 -20.95 -2.32 -9.86
CA GLY A 111 -20.13 -1.09 -9.73
C GLY A 111 -18.87 -1.14 -10.61
N SER A 112 -18.24 0.01 -10.85
CA SER A 112 -17.01 0.09 -11.65
C SER A 112 -15.85 -0.66 -11.01
N ASN A 113 -15.06 -1.38 -11.82
CA ASN A 113 -13.81 -2.06 -11.43
C ASN A 113 -12.62 -1.09 -11.28
N ASP A 114 -12.91 0.14 -10.86
CA ASP A 114 -11.91 1.18 -10.64
C ASP A 114 -11.58 1.24 -9.14
N HIS A 115 -10.29 1.26 -8.85
CA HIS A 115 -9.76 1.25 -7.49
C HIS A 115 -8.71 2.34 -7.32
N MET A 116 -8.67 2.99 -6.16
CA MET A 116 -7.55 3.84 -5.77
C MET A 116 -6.43 2.98 -5.20
N LEU A 117 -5.43 2.65 -6.01
CA LEU A 117 -4.35 1.74 -5.60
C LEU A 117 -3.08 2.51 -5.25
N GLU A 118 -2.41 2.07 -4.19
CA GLU A 118 -1.09 2.57 -3.81
C GLU A 118 -0.09 2.32 -4.94
N VAL A 119 0.60 3.36 -5.39
CA VAL A 119 1.64 3.29 -6.41
C VAL A 119 2.94 2.82 -5.75
N LEU A 120 3.45 1.67 -6.19
CA LEU A 120 4.68 1.06 -5.67
C LEU A 120 5.89 1.35 -6.58
N SER A 121 5.67 1.37 -7.88
CA SER A 121 6.66 1.80 -8.89
C SER A 121 5.95 2.49 -10.04
N SER A 122 6.59 3.50 -10.63
CA SER A 122 6.07 4.23 -11.80
C SER A 122 7.17 4.44 -12.84
N GLY A 123 6.83 4.20 -14.12
CA GLY A 123 7.76 4.28 -15.23
C GLY A 123 7.37 3.31 -16.34
N ARG A 124 8.37 2.64 -16.94
CA ARG A 124 8.13 1.54 -17.88
C ARG A 124 7.49 0.35 -17.19
N ILE A 125 7.81 0.04 -15.94
CA ILE A 125 7.11 -0.95 -15.12
C ILE A 125 6.27 -0.22 -14.07
N ASN A 126 4.96 -0.21 -14.24
CA ASN A 126 4.04 0.35 -13.27
C ASN A 126 3.54 -0.77 -12.36
N SER A 127 3.65 -0.59 -11.04
CA SER A 127 3.15 -1.56 -10.07
C SER A 127 2.33 -0.91 -8.96
N TYR A 128 1.30 -1.62 -8.51
CA TYR A 128 0.31 -1.12 -7.57
C TYR A 128 -0.02 -2.17 -6.51
N ARG A 129 -0.30 -1.74 -5.28
CA ARG A 129 -0.79 -2.64 -4.23
C ARG A 129 -2.31 -2.77 -4.29
N TYR A 130 -2.80 -4.00 -4.38
CA TYR A 130 -4.23 -4.32 -4.34
C TYR A 130 -4.56 -5.25 -3.17
N TYR A 131 -5.62 -4.92 -2.45
CA TYR A 131 -6.25 -5.78 -1.45
C TYR A 131 -7.62 -6.21 -1.97
N SER A 132 -7.89 -7.51 -1.92
CA SER A 132 -9.23 -8.03 -2.18
C SER A 132 -10.21 -7.54 -1.12
N TYR A 133 -11.49 -7.46 -1.50
CA TYR A 133 -12.55 -6.99 -0.62
C TYR A 133 -13.10 -8.13 0.25
N PRO A 134 -13.53 -7.82 1.48
CA PRO A 134 -14.36 -8.74 2.26
C PRO A 134 -15.63 -9.12 1.46
N PRO A 135 -16.16 -10.34 1.60
CA PRO A 135 -17.42 -10.72 0.97
C PRO A 135 -18.57 -9.81 1.46
N ASP A 136 -19.52 -9.50 0.56
CA ASP A 136 -20.65 -8.60 0.87
C ASP A 136 -21.71 -9.22 1.79
N ILE A 137 -21.83 -10.55 1.75
CA ILE A 137 -22.82 -11.32 2.52
C ILE A 137 -22.05 -12.48 3.14
N GLU A 138 -22.14 -12.60 4.45
CA GLU A 138 -21.65 -13.75 5.18
C GLU A 138 -22.71 -14.16 6.22
N ALA A 139 -22.96 -15.47 6.30
CA ALA A 139 -23.79 -16.02 7.35
C ALA A 139 -22.85 -16.51 8.45
N ASP A 140 -22.84 -15.79 9.57
CA ASP A 140 -22.08 -16.17 10.74
C ASP A 140 -22.98 -16.88 11.76
N PHE A 141 -22.57 -18.08 12.15
CA PHE A 141 -23.19 -18.88 13.19
C PHE A 141 -22.15 -19.13 14.28
N GLY A 142 -22.55 -18.98 15.55
CA GLY A 142 -21.65 -19.16 16.69
C GLY A 142 -21.85 -18.11 17.77
N THR A 143 -20.99 -18.14 18.78
CA THR A 143 -20.92 -17.13 19.84
C THR A 143 -20.26 -15.83 19.34
N GLU A 144 -20.46 -14.72 20.04
CA GLU A 144 -19.82 -13.44 19.71
C GLU A 144 -18.29 -13.54 19.68
N GLU A 145 -17.69 -14.32 20.58
CA GLU A 145 -16.24 -14.54 20.62
C GLU A 145 -15.74 -15.29 19.37
N GLU A 146 -16.47 -16.32 18.93
CA GLU A 146 -16.14 -17.08 17.72
C GLU A 146 -16.26 -16.21 16.46
N GLN A 147 -17.30 -15.36 16.40
CA GLN A 147 -17.51 -14.42 15.31
C GLN A 147 -16.36 -13.39 15.23
N ASN A 148 -15.98 -12.80 16.36
CA ASN A 148 -14.89 -11.84 16.42
C ASN A 148 -13.54 -12.48 16.04
N ALA A 149 -13.25 -13.69 16.52
CA ALA A 149 -12.04 -14.41 16.17
C ALA A 149 -11.97 -14.75 14.66
N LYS A 150 -13.10 -15.16 14.08
CA LYS A 150 -13.22 -15.44 12.65
C LYS A 150 -13.01 -14.18 11.82
N GLU A 151 -13.62 -13.07 12.22
CA GLU A 151 -13.50 -11.77 11.55
C GLU A 151 -12.05 -11.25 11.57
N GLU A 152 -11.37 -11.31 12.73
CA GLU A 152 -9.97 -10.87 12.84
C GLU A 152 -9.02 -11.75 12.01
N LYS A 153 -9.24 -13.07 12.01
CA LYS A 153 -8.50 -13.98 11.13
C LYS A 153 -8.69 -13.60 9.65
N ARG A 154 -9.94 -13.37 9.25
CA ARG A 154 -10.30 -13.01 7.87
C ARG A 154 -9.66 -11.68 7.45
N LYS A 155 -9.69 -10.66 8.31
CA LYS A 155 -9.00 -9.37 8.04
C LYS A 155 -7.50 -9.58 7.87
N LYS A 156 -6.89 -10.38 8.73
CA LYS A 156 -5.46 -10.72 8.63
C LYS A 156 -5.15 -11.45 7.32
N ASP A 157 -5.99 -12.39 6.93
CA ASP A 157 -5.84 -13.13 5.67
C ASP A 157 -5.96 -12.21 4.45
N LEU A 158 -6.90 -11.24 4.45
CA LEU A 158 -7.01 -10.22 3.40
C LEU A 158 -5.81 -9.27 3.34
N ILE A 159 -5.31 -8.83 4.50
CA ILE A 159 -4.12 -7.97 4.58
C ILE A 159 -2.89 -8.70 4.04
N ASN A 160 -2.69 -9.96 4.45
CA ASN A 160 -1.58 -10.78 3.98
C ASN A 160 -1.78 -11.24 2.53
N GLY A 161 -3.04 -11.31 2.08
CA GLY A 161 -3.47 -11.71 0.75
C GLY A 161 -3.29 -10.65 -0.34
N PHE A 162 -2.63 -9.51 -0.05
CA PHE A 162 -2.43 -8.46 -1.05
C PHE A 162 -1.72 -8.97 -2.33
N LYS A 163 -2.03 -8.31 -3.45
CA LYS A 163 -1.44 -8.54 -4.77
C LYS A 163 -0.56 -7.35 -5.15
N ILE A 164 0.47 -7.59 -5.96
CA ILE A 164 1.25 -6.52 -6.60
C ILE A 164 0.87 -6.51 -8.07
N LEU A 165 -0.12 -5.68 -8.42
CA LEU A 165 -0.58 -5.56 -9.80
C LEU A 165 0.48 -4.83 -10.62
N THR A 166 1.07 -5.51 -11.58
CA THR A 166 2.14 -4.96 -12.42
C THR A 166 1.80 -5.03 -13.90
N LYS A 167 2.27 -4.03 -14.65
CA LYS A 167 2.27 -3.99 -16.11
C LYS A 167 3.55 -3.33 -16.62
N LYS A 168 4.14 -3.90 -17.65
CA LYS A 168 5.28 -3.28 -18.35
C LYS A 168 4.82 -2.60 -19.63
N ASP A 169 5.33 -1.40 -19.88
CA ASP A 169 5.05 -0.55 -21.02
C ASP A 169 3.53 -0.44 -21.28
N ASN A 170 3.07 -0.89 -22.44
CA ASN A 170 1.66 -0.83 -22.86
C ASN A 170 0.92 -2.16 -22.73
N GLU A 171 1.38 -3.07 -21.86
CA GLU A 171 0.65 -4.30 -21.57
C GLU A 171 -0.80 -4.01 -21.14
N SER A 172 -1.75 -4.74 -21.73
CA SER A 172 -3.19 -4.51 -21.56
C SER A 172 -3.76 -5.14 -20.28
N LYS A 173 -3.02 -6.05 -19.65
CA LYS A 173 -3.47 -6.78 -18.47
C LYS A 173 -2.48 -6.61 -17.32
N PHE A 174 -3.02 -6.51 -16.12
CA PHE A 174 -2.23 -6.61 -14.90
C PHE A 174 -1.90 -8.07 -14.60
N ASN A 175 -0.66 -8.31 -14.20
CA ASN A 175 -0.22 -9.56 -13.60
C ASN A 175 0.02 -9.33 -12.11
N ASP A 176 -0.21 -10.34 -11.26
CA ASP A 176 0.31 -10.27 -9.89
C ASP A 176 1.79 -10.63 -9.90
N ALA A 177 2.65 -9.67 -9.57
CA ALA A 177 4.10 -9.84 -9.56
C ALA A 177 4.57 -10.95 -8.60
N LEU A 178 3.76 -11.29 -7.59
CA LEU A 178 4.06 -12.39 -6.67
C LEU A 178 3.80 -13.77 -7.28
N ASP A 179 2.91 -13.87 -8.27
CA ASP A 179 2.57 -15.12 -8.97
C ASP A 179 3.13 -15.20 -10.40
N TYR A 180 3.63 -14.08 -10.92
CA TYR A 180 4.15 -13.95 -12.28
C TYR A 180 5.67 -14.09 -12.34
N ASP A 181 6.20 -14.55 -13.49
CA ASP A 181 7.63 -14.58 -13.75
C ASP A 181 8.15 -13.17 -14.12
N VAL A 182 8.38 -12.35 -13.09
CA VAL A 182 8.83 -10.94 -13.22
C VAL A 182 10.18 -10.81 -13.92
N GLN A 183 11.00 -11.86 -13.98
CA GLN A 183 12.27 -11.84 -14.72
C GLN A 183 12.06 -11.53 -16.20
N LYS A 184 10.88 -11.86 -16.77
CA LYS A 184 10.52 -11.50 -18.14
C LYS A 184 10.54 -9.98 -18.37
N TYR A 185 10.26 -9.18 -17.34
CA TYR A 185 10.29 -7.73 -17.44
C TYR A 185 11.71 -7.17 -17.49
N PHE A 186 12.71 -7.91 -17.02
CA PHE A 186 14.12 -7.49 -16.99
C PHE A 186 14.95 -8.01 -18.19
N LYS A 187 14.33 -8.70 -19.16
CA LYS A 187 15.06 -9.25 -20.32
C LYS A 187 15.83 -8.23 -21.14
N ASP A 188 15.37 -6.99 -21.17
CA ASP A 188 16.01 -5.85 -21.84
C ASP A 188 16.94 -5.04 -20.92
N ALA A 189 17.16 -5.48 -19.67
CA ALA A 189 18.11 -4.92 -18.71
C ALA A 189 18.92 -6.06 -18.04
N PRO A 190 19.90 -6.65 -18.75
CA PRO A 190 20.62 -7.84 -18.30
C PRO A 190 21.26 -7.70 -16.92
N GLU A 191 21.74 -6.51 -16.56
CA GLU A 191 22.37 -6.26 -15.28
C GLU A 191 21.37 -6.30 -14.10
N ILE A 192 20.12 -5.90 -14.32
CA ILE A 192 19.05 -6.01 -13.32
C ILE A 192 18.59 -7.46 -13.22
N LEU A 193 18.46 -8.14 -14.36
CA LEU A 193 18.13 -9.56 -14.40
C LEU A 193 19.14 -10.39 -13.60
N GLU A 194 20.44 -10.13 -13.79
CA GLU A 194 21.51 -10.82 -13.08
C GLU A 194 21.44 -10.58 -11.56
N LYS A 195 21.30 -9.32 -11.13
CA LYS A 195 21.11 -8.97 -9.70
C LYS A 195 19.91 -9.68 -9.10
N TYR A 196 18.79 -9.70 -9.83
CA TYR A 196 17.57 -10.38 -9.41
C TYR A 196 17.80 -11.90 -9.27
N GLN A 197 18.43 -12.53 -10.25
CA GLN A 197 18.71 -13.98 -10.20
C GLN A 197 19.64 -14.37 -9.05
N LYS A 198 20.60 -13.50 -8.71
CA LYS A 198 21.52 -13.66 -7.57
C LYS A 198 20.87 -13.38 -6.22
N GLY A 199 19.67 -12.79 -6.19
CA GLY A 199 18.98 -12.42 -4.95
C GLY A 199 19.50 -11.12 -4.32
N GLU A 200 20.18 -10.26 -5.08
CA GLU A 200 20.79 -9.02 -4.56
C GLU A 200 19.75 -7.97 -4.12
N TYR A 201 18.48 -8.14 -4.51
CA TYR A 201 17.37 -7.31 -4.02
C TYR A 201 16.72 -7.85 -2.74
N GLY A 202 17.26 -8.93 -2.15
CA GLY A 202 16.65 -9.63 -1.00
C GLY A 202 15.60 -10.67 -1.41
N ASN A 203 15.39 -10.90 -2.70
CA ASN A 203 14.61 -12.02 -3.19
C ASN A 203 15.40 -13.33 -3.08
N GLN A 204 14.70 -14.46 -3.13
CA GLN A 204 15.39 -15.75 -3.17
C GLN A 204 16.10 -15.92 -4.52
N PRO A 205 17.36 -16.39 -4.53
CA PRO A 205 18.05 -16.72 -5.78
C PRO A 205 17.27 -17.74 -6.59
N THR A 206 17.22 -17.53 -7.90
CA THR A 206 16.48 -18.41 -8.82
C THR A 206 17.28 -19.68 -9.07
N ALA A 207 17.24 -20.64 -8.15
CA ALA A 207 17.76 -21.98 -8.40
C ALA A 207 16.77 -22.77 -9.29
N PRO A 208 17.24 -23.59 -10.24
CA PRO A 208 16.38 -24.50 -11.00
C PRO A 208 15.84 -25.59 -10.08
N LYS A 209 14.70 -25.34 -9.42
CA LYS A 209 14.09 -26.26 -8.46
C LYS A 209 13.42 -27.42 -9.20
N LYS A 210 14.12 -28.56 -9.32
CA LYS A 210 13.55 -29.84 -9.77
C LYS A 210 13.10 -30.65 -8.53
N GLY A 211 11.79 -30.92 -8.41
CA GLY A 211 11.23 -31.85 -7.42
C GLY A 211 10.01 -31.33 -6.62
N LEU A 212 9.14 -32.25 -6.17
CA LEU A 212 7.93 -31.93 -5.40
C LEU A 212 8.23 -31.31 -4.02
N ALA A 213 9.24 -31.82 -3.31
CA ALA A 213 9.68 -31.24 -2.02
C ALA A 213 10.19 -29.81 -2.18
N ALA A 214 10.93 -29.52 -3.26
CA ALA A 214 11.38 -28.17 -3.56
C ALA A 214 10.21 -27.22 -3.88
N LYS A 215 9.14 -27.72 -4.53
CA LYS A 215 7.89 -26.98 -4.74
C LYS A 215 7.16 -26.71 -3.42
N MET A 216 7.06 -27.70 -2.51
CA MET A 216 6.43 -27.49 -1.20
C MET A 216 7.20 -26.48 -0.34
N ILE A 217 8.52 -26.57 -0.31
CA ILE A 217 9.37 -25.60 0.39
C ILE A 217 9.22 -24.20 -0.24
N ALA A 218 9.11 -24.11 -1.56
CA ALA A 218 8.87 -22.84 -2.24
C ALA A 218 7.51 -22.24 -1.86
N MET A 219 6.44 -23.04 -1.81
CA MET A 219 5.11 -22.57 -1.38
C MET A 219 5.10 -22.10 0.08
N ALA A 220 5.69 -22.88 0.99
CA ALA A 220 5.79 -22.50 2.40
C ALA A 220 6.57 -21.17 2.57
N LYS A 221 7.70 -21.04 1.87
CA LYS A 221 8.51 -19.82 1.91
C LYS A 221 7.78 -18.61 1.30
N LYS A 222 7.03 -18.80 0.21
CA LYS A 222 6.25 -17.74 -0.44
C LYS A 222 5.24 -17.10 0.51
N GLN A 223 4.62 -17.90 1.38
CA GLN A 223 3.67 -17.39 2.36
C GLN A 223 4.35 -16.70 3.55
N THR A 224 5.49 -17.22 4.01
CA THR A 224 6.24 -16.64 5.14
C THR A 224 6.98 -15.35 4.78
N PHE A 225 7.55 -15.28 3.57
CA PHE A 225 8.44 -14.18 3.14
C PHE A 225 7.81 -13.28 2.08
N LYS A 226 6.46 -13.23 2.03
CA LYS A 226 5.72 -12.52 0.98
C LYS A 226 6.06 -11.03 0.95
N LEU A 227 6.26 -10.42 2.12
CA LEU A 227 6.57 -8.99 2.23
C LEU A 227 8.00 -8.69 1.74
N GLU A 228 8.96 -9.53 2.09
CA GLU A 228 10.35 -9.43 1.64
C GLU A 228 10.44 -9.61 0.13
N GLU A 229 9.75 -10.61 -0.42
CA GLU A 229 9.65 -10.84 -1.86
C GLU A 229 9.01 -9.64 -2.57
N ALA A 230 7.91 -9.10 -2.03
CA ALA A 230 7.28 -7.88 -2.53
C ALA A 230 8.27 -6.70 -2.57
N ASN A 231 8.98 -6.45 -1.48
CA ASN A 231 9.95 -5.35 -1.39
C ASN A 231 11.11 -5.53 -2.38
N ALA A 232 11.60 -6.75 -2.56
CA ALA A 232 12.65 -7.05 -3.53
C ALA A 232 12.19 -6.78 -4.96
N ILE A 233 10.98 -7.23 -5.33
CA ILE A 233 10.37 -6.96 -6.63
C ILE A 233 10.21 -5.45 -6.87
N ILE A 234 9.66 -4.72 -5.90
CA ILE A 234 9.44 -3.27 -5.99
C ILE A 234 10.79 -2.54 -6.17
N THR A 235 11.83 -2.97 -5.45
CA THR A 235 13.17 -2.39 -5.56
C THR A 235 13.75 -2.62 -6.95
N ALA A 236 13.63 -3.83 -7.49
CA ALA A 236 14.08 -4.16 -8.85
C ALA A 236 13.31 -3.36 -9.92
N PHE A 237 11.99 -3.20 -9.76
CA PHE A 237 11.17 -2.36 -10.67
C PHE A 237 11.59 -0.89 -10.62
N ASN A 238 11.87 -0.35 -9.43
CA ASN A 238 12.32 1.02 -9.28
C ASN A 238 13.72 1.24 -9.88
N GLU A 239 14.68 0.34 -9.68
CA GLU A 239 15.98 0.43 -10.37
C GLU A 239 15.81 0.35 -11.90
N TYR A 240 14.95 -0.55 -12.38
CA TYR A 240 14.63 -0.68 -13.81
C TYR A 240 14.09 0.61 -14.38
N ASN A 241 13.11 1.21 -13.72
CA ASN A 241 12.49 2.46 -14.15
C ASN A 241 13.45 3.64 -14.11
N GLN A 242 14.37 3.68 -13.12
CA GLN A 242 15.38 4.73 -13.04
C GLN A 242 16.38 4.65 -14.20
N LYS A 243 16.86 3.44 -14.53
CA LYS A 243 17.82 3.24 -15.63
C LYS A 243 17.21 3.39 -17.01
N ASN A 244 15.96 2.98 -17.16
CA ASN A 244 15.23 2.99 -18.43
C ASN A 244 14.21 4.13 -18.48
N ALA A 245 14.39 5.18 -17.67
CA ALA A 245 13.61 6.39 -17.79
C ALA A 245 13.84 6.92 -19.20
N ALA A 246 12.79 6.88 -20.03
CA ALA A 246 12.83 7.49 -21.35
C ALA A 246 13.38 8.91 -21.19
N THR A 247 14.47 9.22 -21.87
CA THR A 247 14.93 10.61 -22.05
C THR A 247 13.76 11.33 -22.69
N LYS A 248 13.01 12.08 -21.88
CA LYS A 248 11.87 12.87 -22.36
C LYS A 248 12.35 13.97 -23.28
#